data_AF-A0A0M4H393-F1
#
_entry.id   AF-A0A0M4H393-F1
#
_cell.length_a   1.000
_cell.length_b   1.000
_cell.length_c   1.000
_cell.angle_alpha   90.00
_cell.angle_beta   90.00
_cell.angle_gamma   90.00
#
_symmetry.space_group_name_H-M   'P 1'
#
loop_
_entity.id
_entity.type
_entity.pdbx_description
1 polymer ?
#
loop_
_entity_poly.entity_id
_entity_poly.type
_entity_poly.pdbx_seq_one_letter_code
_entity_poly.pdbx_strand_id
1 'polypeptide(L)'
;MFLRPISASEASTLEADEDTQLVIDVYGAYETARSAARHAIESGQPADAAASEMAPAKEWAVMNASWIGLFPVQGALCGAVETLLDQGVAADAVDALPDPGVDGWADAAYDHATAVRWVTEALERNSDARDIDLMVAETLEGPGLSGDLRIRELVVEIIDVASSAANSGRDDL
;
A
#
# COMPACT_ATOMS: atom_id res chain seq x y z
N MET A 1 22.77 2.08 67.20
CA MET A 1 23.38 0.93 66.50
C MET A 1 22.38 0.52 65.43
N PHE A 2 22.66 0.87 64.17
CA PHE A 2 21.69 0.84 63.08
C PHE A 2 21.54 -0.57 62.49
N LEU A 3 20.30 -1.02 62.34
CA LEU A 3 19.91 -2.20 61.55
C LEU A 3 20.08 -1.86 60.06
N ARG A 4 20.86 -2.66 59.32
CA ARG A 4 20.96 -2.54 57.85
C ARG A 4 19.71 -3.15 57.21
N PRO A 5 19.05 -2.49 56.24
CA PRO A 5 18.03 -3.12 55.42
C PRO A 5 18.67 -4.04 54.38
N ILE A 6 17.96 -5.13 54.08
CA ILE A 6 18.23 -6.05 52.98
C ILE A 6 17.92 -5.30 51.69
N SER A 7 18.93 -5.05 50.86
CA SER A 7 18.74 -4.56 49.49
C SER A 7 18.31 -5.74 48.62
N ALA A 8 17.00 -5.98 48.54
CA ALA A 8 16.40 -6.70 47.42
C ALA A 8 16.01 -5.66 46.37
N SER A 9 16.75 -5.62 45.27
CA SER A 9 16.27 -5.11 43.99
C SER A 9 17.23 -5.62 42.93
N GLU A 10 16.94 -6.81 42.41
CA GLU A 10 17.31 -7.18 41.05
C GLU A 10 16.57 -6.24 40.11
N ALA A 11 17.12 -5.05 39.91
CA ALA A 11 16.81 -4.25 38.74
C ALA A 11 17.68 -4.77 37.60
N SER A 12 17.29 -5.95 37.08
CA SER A 12 17.63 -6.37 35.73
C SER A 12 16.94 -5.39 34.77
N THR A 13 17.52 -4.21 34.57
CA THR A 13 17.17 -3.40 33.40
C THR A 13 17.78 -4.10 32.22
N LEU A 14 16.92 -4.85 31.55
CA LEU A 14 17.07 -5.46 30.24
C LEU A 14 18.06 -4.66 29.39
N GLU A 15 19.05 -5.39 28.90
CA GLU A 15 20.00 -4.94 27.91
C GLU A 15 19.24 -4.28 26.75
N ALA A 16 19.81 -3.20 26.23
CA ALA A 16 19.35 -2.58 25.00
C ALA A 16 19.57 -3.58 23.86
N ASP A 17 18.55 -4.39 23.59
CA ASP A 17 18.47 -5.25 22.42
C ASP A 17 17.62 -4.51 21.38
N GLU A 18 18.20 -3.51 20.73
CA GLU A 18 17.61 -2.86 19.55
C GLU A 18 18.66 -2.72 18.43
N ASP A 19 19.51 -3.72 18.26
CA ASP A 19 20.04 -4.09 16.94
C ASP A 19 19.11 -5.14 16.31
N THR A 20 17.79 -4.93 16.42
CA THR A 20 16.81 -5.72 15.68
C THR A 20 16.92 -5.30 14.22
N GLN A 21 17.83 -5.94 13.49
CA GLN A 21 17.92 -5.82 12.06
C GLN A 21 16.55 -6.20 11.47
N LEU A 22 15.80 -5.21 11.00
CA LEU A 22 14.50 -5.43 10.38
C LEU A 22 14.72 -6.23 9.09
N VAL A 23 14.44 -7.53 9.13
CA VAL A 23 14.47 -8.40 7.95
C VAL A 23 13.11 -8.23 7.26
N ILE A 24 13.09 -7.48 6.15
CA ILE A 24 11.87 -7.33 5.35
C ILE A 24 11.79 -8.53 4.39
N ASP A 25 10.78 -9.39 4.59
CA ASP A 25 10.41 -10.39 3.60
C ASP A 25 9.71 -9.69 2.43
N VAL A 26 10.49 -9.42 1.40
CA VAL A 26 10.07 -8.65 0.23
C VAL A 26 8.96 -9.36 -0.56
N TYR A 27 9.06 -10.68 -0.72
CA TYR A 27 8.02 -11.45 -1.39
C TYR A 27 6.77 -11.58 -0.51
N GLY A 28 6.96 -11.77 0.80
CA GLY A 28 5.88 -11.73 1.78
C GLY A 28 5.12 -10.40 1.77
N ALA A 29 5.81 -9.27 1.63
CA ALA A 29 5.20 -7.94 1.53
C ALA A 29 4.35 -7.80 0.26
N TYR A 30 4.84 -8.29 -0.88
CA TYR A 30 4.08 -8.33 -2.13
C TYR A 30 2.79 -9.16 -2.00
N GLU A 31 2.89 -10.43 -1.56
CA GLU A 31 1.71 -11.30 -1.48
C GLU A 31 0.71 -10.83 -0.41
N THR A 32 1.20 -10.27 0.69
CA THR A 32 0.33 -9.67 1.73
C THR A 32 -0.44 -8.49 1.17
N ALA A 33 0.23 -7.58 0.46
CA ALA A 33 -0.42 -6.43 -0.15
C ALA A 33 -1.43 -6.84 -1.23
N ARG A 34 -1.07 -7.83 -2.08
CA ARG A 34 -1.97 -8.40 -3.09
C ARG A 34 -3.21 -9.00 -2.45
N SER A 35 -3.05 -9.88 -1.46
CA SER A 35 -4.17 -10.53 -0.78
C SER A 35 -5.05 -9.52 -0.04
N ALA A 36 -4.46 -8.52 0.63
CA ALA A 36 -5.20 -7.51 1.37
C ALA A 36 -5.97 -6.57 0.44
N ALA A 37 -5.40 -6.17 -0.71
CA ALA A 37 -6.12 -5.39 -1.71
C ALA A 37 -7.33 -6.15 -2.27
N ARG A 38 -7.16 -7.44 -2.63
CA ARG A 38 -8.29 -8.29 -3.08
C ARG A 38 -9.38 -8.33 -2.01
N HIS A 39 -9.00 -8.66 -0.78
CA HIS A 39 -9.94 -8.75 0.34
C HIS A 39 -10.70 -7.43 0.54
N ALA A 40 -9.98 -6.30 0.57
CA ALA A 40 -10.58 -5.02 0.83
C ALA A 40 -11.63 -4.62 -0.21
N ILE A 41 -11.34 -4.85 -1.49
CA ILE A 41 -12.27 -4.57 -2.59
C ILE A 41 -13.48 -5.51 -2.53
N GLU A 42 -13.25 -6.81 -2.29
CA GLU A 42 -14.31 -7.81 -2.22
C GLU A 42 -15.25 -7.58 -1.04
N SER A 43 -14.71 -7.21 0.13
CA SER A 43 -15.47 -7.04 1.37
C SER A 43 -15.92 -5.61 1.64
N GLY A 44 -15.47 -4.64 0.84
CA GLY A 44 -15.68 -3.21 1.10
C GLY A 44 -14.98 -2.72 2.37
N GLN A 45 -13.80 -3.26 2.69
CA GLN A 45 -12.98 -2.78 3.82
C GLN A 45 -12.39 -1.40 3.48
N PRO A 46 -12.36 -0.44 4.42
CA PRO A 46 -11.68 0.84 4.20
C PRO A 46 -10.20 0.64 3.86
N ALA A 47 -9.68 1.32 2.83
CA ALA A 47 -8.30 1.13 2.37
C ALA A 47 -7.24 1.44 3.43
N ASP A 48 -7.42 2.48 4.24
CA ASP A 48 -6.49 2.81 5.34
C ASP A 48 -6.43 1.70 6.41
N ALA A 49 -7.55 1.01 6.64
CA ALA A 49 -7.58 -0.14 7.54
C ALA A 49 -6.83 -1.33 6.93
N ALA A 50 -7.05 -1.62 5.64
CA ALA A 50 -6.34 -2.68 4.92
C ALA A 50 -4.81 -2.42 4.90
N ALA A 51 -4.39 -1.20 4.60
CA ALA A 51 -2.97 -0.82 4.61
C ALA A 51 -2.34 -0.90 6.01
N SER A 52 -3.11 -0.62 7.07
CA SER A 52 -2.63 -0.74 8.44
C SER A 52 -2.48 -2.20 8.91
N GLU A 53 -3.25 -3.12 8.34
CA GLU A 53 -3.13 -4.56 8.59
C GLU A 53 -1.96 -5.20 7.83
N MET A 54 -1.53 -4.62 6.70
CA MET A 54 -0.38 -5.09 5.93
C MET A 54 0.95 -4.92 6.68
N ALA A 55 1.12 -3.80 7.37
CA ALA A 55 2.35 -3.49 8.11
C ALA A 55 2.15 -2.43 9.20
N PRO A 56 2.86 -2.50 10.34
CA PRO A 56 2.93 -1.43 11.33
C PRO A 56 3.57 -0.15 10.78
N ALA A 57 3.24 1.00 11.39
CA ALA A 57 3.77 2.31 10.97
C ALA A 57 5.31 2.39 10.91
N LYS A 58 6.02 1.69 11.81
CA LYS A 58 7.50 1.63 11.78
C LYS A 58 8.03 0.91 10.54
N GLU A 59 7.37 -0.14 10.09
CA GLU A 59 7.76 -0.89 8.90
C GLU A 59 7.47 -0.09 7.62
N TRP A 60 6.31 0.59 7.56
CA TRP A 60 6.00 1.55 6.50
C TRP A 60 7.05 2.65 6.38
N ALA A 61 7.54 3.20 7.49
CA ALA A 61 8.59 4.20 7.48
C ALA A 61 9.90 3.68 6.86
N VAL A 62 10.25 2.40 7.11
CA VAL A 62 11.45 1.78 6.51
C VAL A 62 11.24 1.48 5.02
N MET A 63 10.05 1.03 4.64
CA MET A 63 9.69 0.82 3.24
C MET A 63 9.72 2.13 2.45
N ASN A 64 9.21 3.23 3.00
CA ASN A 64 9.28 4.55 2.36
C ASN A 64 10.72 5.04 2.14
N ALA A 65 11.62 4.72 3.07
CA ALA A 65 13.03 5.10 2.97
C ALA A 65 13.87 4.21 2.03
N SER A 66 13.31 3.15 1.46
CA SER A 66 14.06 2.14 0.69
C SER A 66 13.35 1.73 -0.60
N TRP A 67 14.12 1.27 -1.59
CA TRP A 67 13.57 0.78 -2.87
C TRP A 67 12.74 -0.51 -2.70
N ILE A 68 12.79 -1.15 -1.53
CA ILE A 68 11.97 -2.30 -1.14
C ILE A 68 10.48 -1.92 -1.02
N GLY A 69 10.17 -0.65 -0.82
CA GLY A 69 8.79 -0.19 -0.67
C GLY A 69 7.91 -0.36 -1.92
N LEU A 70 8.49 -0.67 -3.08
CA LEU A 70 7.71 -0.87 -4.31
C LEU A 70 6.95 -2.20 -4.34
N PHE A 71 7.43 -3.21 -3.62
CA PHE A 71 6.81 -4.54 -3.62
C PHE A 71 5.37 -4.52 -3.05
N PRO A 72 5.07 -3.82 -1.93
CA PRO A 72 3.70 -3.57 -1.51
C PRO A 72 2.83 -2.87 -2.56
N VAL A 73 3.37 -1.89 -3.28
CA VAL A 73 2.64 -1.17 -4.34
C VAL A 73 2.28 -2.12 -5.48
N GLN A 74 3.25 -2.90 -5.96
CA GLN A 74 3.07 -3.89 -7.01
C GLN A 74 2.05 -4.95 -6.59
N GLY A 75 2.12 -5.42 -5.33
CA GLY A 75 1.20 -6.38 -4.76
C GLY A 75 -0.22 -5.83 -4.75
N ALA A 76 -0.42 -4.66 -4.15
CA ALA A 76 -1.73 -4.00 -4.06
C ALA A 76 -2.34 -3.76 -5.45
N LEU A 77 -1.56 -3.26 -6.41
CA LEU A 77 -2.01 -3.04 -7.78
C LEU A 77 -2.39 -4.36 -8.48
N CYS A 78 -1.60 -5.42 -8.31
CA CYS A 78 -1.93 -6.73 -8.85
C CYS A 78 -3.23 -7.28 -8.26
N GLY A 79 -3.41 -7.19 -6.94
CA GLY A 79 -4.63 -7.62 -6.27
C GLY A 79 -5.86 -6.82 -6.72
N ALA A 80 -5.70 -5.51 -6.89
CA ALA A 80 -6.76 -4.65 -7.40
C ALA A 80 -7.17 -5.04 -8.82
N VAL A 81 -6.22 -5.12 -9.75
CA VAL A 81 -6.49 -5.43 -11.17
C VAL A 81 -7.11 -6.83 -11.32
N GLU A 82 -6.58 -7.83 -10.62
CA GLU A 82 -7.17 -9.18 -10.62
C GLU A 82 -8.63 -9.17 -10.18
N THR A 83 -8.93 -8.44 -9.10
CA THR A 83 -10.30 -8.35 -8.56
C THR A 83 -11.23 -7.63 -9.53
N LEU A 84 -10.78 -6.53 -10.12
CA LEU A 84 -11.57 -5.77 -11.08
C LEU A 84 -11.86 -6.57 -12.35
N LEU A 85 -10.86 -7.29 -12.88
CA LEU A 85 -11.03 -8.19 -14.02
C LEU A 85 -11.98 -9.35 -13.70
N ASP A 86 -11.84 -9.97 -12.52
CA ASP A 86 -12.73 -11.04 -12.04
C ASP A 86 -14.19 -10.55 -11.92
N GLN A 87 -14.39 -9.27 -11.60
CA GLN A 87 -15.69 -8.61 -11.52
C GLN A 87 -16.19 -8.04 -12.86
N GLY A 88 -15.39 -8.09 -13.91
CA GLY A 88 -15.73 -7.54 -15.23
C GLY A 88 -15.79 -6.02 -15.29
N VAL A 89 -15.08 -5.33 -14.39
CA VAL A 89 -14.98 -3.86 -14.38
C VAL A 89 -14.07 -3.41 -15.53
N ALA A 90 -14.57 -2.47 -16.33
CA ALA A 90 -13.83 -1.91 -17.46
C ALA A 90 -13.00 -0.68 -17.03
N ALA A 91 -11.96 -0.37 -17.82
CA ALA A 91 -11.02 0.71 -17.50
C ALA A 91 -11.68 2.10 -17.50
N ASP A 92 -12.75 2.30 -18.26
CA ASP A 92 -13.52 3.55 -18.31
C ASP A 92 -14.22 3.88 -16.99
N ALA A 93 -14.61 2.86 -16.22
CA ALA A 93 -15.15 3.03 -14.86
C ALA A 93 -14.11 3.59 -13.87
N VAL A 94 -12.83 3.37 -14.13
CA VAL A 94 -11.71 3.87 -13.32
C VAL A 94 -11.31 5.28 -13.78
N ASP A 95 -11.15 5.48 -15.10
CA ASP A 95 -10.77 6.77 -15.69
C ASP A 95 -11.78 7.89 -15.43
N ALA A 96 -13.06 7.53 -15.23
CA ALA A 96 -14.13 8.47 -14.92
C ALA A 96 -14.17 8.93 -13.45
N LEU A 97 -13.30 8.40 -12.57
CA LEU A 97 -13.33 8.73 -11.14
C LEU A 97 -12.92 10.18 -10.92
N PRO A 98 -13.70 10.94 -10.13
CA PRO A 98 -13.38 12.33 -9.84
C PRO A 98 -12.16 12.41 -8.93
N ASP A 99 -11.30 13.41 -9.18
CA ASP A 99 -10.27 13.81 -8.22
C ASP A 99 -10.96 14.09 -6.87
N PRO A 100 -10.51 13.45 -5.76
CA PRO A 100 -11.13 13.59 -4.45
C PRO A 100 -11.14 15.02 -3.92
N GLY A 101 -10.44 15.96 -4.57
CA GLY A 101 -10.67 17.40 -4.37
C GLY A 101 -10.40 17.81 -2.92
N VAL A 102 -9.28 17.37 -2.37
CA VAL A 102 -8.88 17.73 -1.00
C VAL A 102 -8.10 19.04 -1.02
N ASP A 103 -8.70 20.09 -0.45
CA ASP A 103 -8.00 21.29 0.01
C ASP A 103 -6.91 20.85 1.01
N GLY A 104 -5.69 20.72 0.53
CA GLY A 104 -4.63 20.22 1.38
C GLY A 104 -3.26 20.28 0.75
N TRP A 105 -2.87 19.23 0.06
CA TRP A 105 -1.45 18.93 -0.17
C TRP A 105 -1.29 18.44 -1.61
N ALA A 106 -0.28 18.96 -2.32
CA ALA A 106 -0.04 18.64 -3.73
C ALA A 106 0.18 17.14 -4.00
N ASP A 107 0.60 16.39 -2.98
CA ASP A 107 0.98 14.99 -3.10
C ASP A 107 -0.22 14.04 -3.14
N ALA A 108 -1.35 14.35 -2.48
CA ALA A 108 -2.53 13.47 -2.47
C ALA A 108 -3.24 13.41 -3.83
N ALA A 109 -3.36 14.55 -4.52
CA ALA A 109 -3.88 14.59 -5.88
C ALA A 109 -2.94 13.88 -6.87
N TYR A 110 -1.63 13.94 -6.61
CA TYR A 110 -0.63 13.23 -7.40
C TYR A 110 -0.70 11.71 -7.20
N ASP A 111 -0.84 11.24 -5.96
CA ASP A 111 -1.03 9.83 -5.63
C ASP A 111 -2.33 9.29 -6.27
N HIS A 112 -3.42 10.05 -6.19
CA HIS A 112 -4.70 9.71 -6.84
C HIS A 112 -4.57 9.60 -8.36
N ALA A 113 -4.03 10.62 -9.01
CA ALA A 113 -3.81 10.60 -10.45
C ALA A 113 -2.89 9.44 -10.88
N THR A 114 -1.90 9.11 -10.05
CA THR A 114 -1.00 7.96 -10.29
C THR A 114 -1.74 6.63 -10.16
N ALA A 115 -2.55 6.46 -9.11
CA ALA A 115 -3.35 5.27 -8.88
C ALA A 115 -4.38 5.05 -10.01
N VAL A 116 -5.15 6.08 -10.38
CA VAL A 116 -6.10 6.03 -11.51
C VAL A 116 -5.37 5.62 -12.78
N ARG A 117 -4.28 6.31 -13.14
CA ARG A 117 -3.53 6.00 -14.36
C ARG A 117 -3.04 4.55 -14.37
N TRP A 118 -2.43 4.07 -13.29
CA TRP A 118 -1.88 2.71 -13.22
C TRP A 118 -2.96 1.64 -13.27
N VAL A 119 -4.07 1.81 -12.55
CA VAL A 119 -5.18 0.85 -12.58
C VAL A 119 -5.82 0.82 -13.97
N THR A 120 -6.09 1.99 -14.58
CA THR A 120 -6.62 2.09 -15.95
C THR A 120 -5.68 1.41 -16.96
N GLU A 121 -4.40 1.77 -16.96
CA GLU A 121 -3.39 1.21 -17.89
C GLU A 121 -3.26 -0.31 -17.74
N ALA A 122 -3.31 -0.83 -16.51
CA ALA A 122 -3.25 -2.26 -16.26
C ALA A 122 -4.52 -3.00 -16.74
N LEU A 123 -5.70 -2.41 -16.57
CA LEU A 123 -6.95 -2.98 -17.08
C LEU A 123 -7.00 -2.96 -18.61
N GLU A 124 -6.61 -1.86 -19.25
CA GLU A 124 -6.59 -1.72 -20.72
C GLU A 124 -5.70 -2.77 -21.38
N ARG A 125 -4.56 -3.09 -20.75
CA ARG A 125 -3.61 -4.09 -21.24
C ARG A 125 -3.96 -5.52 -20.83
N ASN A 126 -4.93 -5.69 -19.94
CA ASN A 126 -5.19 -6.97 -19.27
C ASN A 126 -3.88 -7.52 -18.64
N SER A 127 -3.16 -6.63 -17.96
CA SER A 127 -1.81 -6.84 -17.45
C SER A 127 -1.76 -7.97 -16.43
N ASP A 128 -0.75 -8.84 -16.56
CA ASP A 128 -0.43 -9.80 -15.51
C ASP A 128 0.57 -9.21 -14.49
N ALA A 129 0.96 -10.00 -13.48
CA ALA A 129 1.88 -9.57 -12.44
C ALA A 129 3.24 -9.08 -12.98
N ARG A 130 3.71 -9.63 -14.11
CA ARG A 130 4.97 -9.23 -14.73
C ARG A 130 4.82 -7.90 -15.48
N ASP A 131 3.71 -7.70 -16.17
CA ASP A 131 3.42 -6.44 -16.83
C ASP A 131 3.30 -5.30 -15.82
N ILE A 132 2.69 -5.57 -14.66
CA ILE A 132 2.58 -4.62 -13.54
C ILE A 132 3.96 -4.28 -12.95
N ASP A 133 4.82 -5.29 -12.73
CA ASP A 133 6.19 -5.07 -12.25
C ASP A 133 6.98 -4.12 -13.17
N LEU A 134 6.93 -4.38 -14.49
CA LEU A 134 7.56 -3.53 -15.50
C LEU A 134 6.97 -2.12 -15.52
N MET A 135 5.64 -1.99 -15.48
CA MET A 135 4.96 -0.69 -15.48
C MET A 135 5.36 0.18 -14.27
N VAL A 136 5.39 -0.43 -13.07
CA VAL A 136 5.82 0.27 -11.85
C VAL A 136 7.29 0.67 -11.97
N ALA A 137 8.18 -0.24 -12.41
CA ALA A 137 9.60 0.05 -12.57
C ALA A 137 9.88 1.19 -13.57
N GLU A 138 9.26 1.17 -14.75
CA GLU A 138 9.44 2.19 -15.79
C GLU A 138 8.93 3.56 -15.36
N THR A 139 7.82 3.60 -14.63
CA THR A 139 7.24 4.87 -14.16
C THR A 139 8.21 5.57 -13.19
N LEU A 140 8.92 4.81 -12.35
CA LEU A 140 9.85 5.34 -11.33
C LEU A 140 11.15 5.90 -11.91
N GLU A 141 11.54 5.46 -13.10
CA GLU A 141 12.66 6.05 -13.84
C GLU A 141 12.27 7.39 -14.49
N GLY A 142 10.99 7.77 -14.43
CA GLY A 142 10.46 9.02 -14.97
C GLY A 142 10.73 10.25 -14.08
N PRO A 143 10.83 11.46 -14.69
CA PRO A 143 10.98 12.70 -13.94
C PRO A 143 9.70 13.01 -13.14
N GLY A 144 9.76 12.85 -11.82
CA GLY A 144 8.68 13.20 -10.90
C GLY A 144 8.49 12.26 -9.70
N LEU A 145 8.99 11.03 -9.79
CA LEU A 145 8.80 10.01 -8.73
C LEU A 145 10.05 9.79 -7.86
N SER A 146 11.16 10.48 -8.13
CA SER A 146 12.36 10.39 -7.31
C SER A 146 12.24 11.31 -6.09
N GLY A 147 12.05 10.74 -4.90
CA GLY A 147 12.49 11.38 -3.66
C GLY A 147 11.65 11.19 -2.41
N ASP A 148 10.36 10.86 -2.50
CA ASP A 148 9.51 10.69 -1.32
C ASP A 148 8.26 9.86 -1.65
N LEU A 149 8.46 8.65 -2.17
CA LEU A 149 7.34 7.74 -2.43
C LEU A 149 6.71 7.35 -1.10
N ARG A 150 5.54 7.93 -0.84
CA ARG A 150 4.64 7.62 0.25
C ARG A 150 3.90 6.32 -0.07
N ILE A 151 4.65 5.22 -0.05
CA ILE A 151 4.18 3.89 -0.51
C ILE A 151 2.87 3.50 0.16
N ARG A 152 2.74 3.76 1.47
CA ARG A 152 1.49 3.46 2.20
C ARG A 152 0.32 4.23 1.60
N GLU A 153 0.47 5.52 1.37
CA GLU A 153 -0.56 6.39 0.81
C GLU A 153 -0.92 5.97 -0.62
N LEU A 154 0.07 5.63 -1.44
CA LEU A 154 -0.19 5.12 -2.79
C LEU A 154 -0.91 3.75 -2.78
N VAL A 155 -0.56 2.85 -1.84
CA VAL A 155 -1.28 1.59 -1.65
C VAL A 155 -2.72 1.83 -1.24
N VAL A 156 -2.96 2.76 -0.30
CA VAL A 156 -4.31 3.16 0.13
C VAL A 156 -5.10 3.66 -1.09
N GLU A 157 -4.50 4.54 -1.88
CA GLU A 157 -5.16 5.17 -3.01
C GLU A 157 -5.49 4.16 -4.13
N ILE A 158 -4.60 3.21 -4.41
CA ILE A 158 -4.87 2.11 -5.34
C ILE A 158 -6.10 1.30 -4.89
N ILE A 159 -6.20 0.99 -3.60
CA ILE A 159 -7.34 0.23 -3.06
C ILE A 159 -8.62 1.07 -3.12
N ASP A 160 -8.57 2.36 -2.78
CA ASP A 160 -9.74 3.24 -2.79
C ASP A 160 -10.27 3.47 -4.21
N VAL A 161 -9.39 3.72 -5.19
CA VAL A 161 -9.73 3.83 -6.61
C VAL A 161 -10.39 2.56 -7.11
N ALA A 162 -9.78 1.40 -6.85
CA ALA A 162 -10.32 0.12 -7.30
C ALA A 162 -11.66 -0.21 -6.60
N SER A 163 -11.77 0.05 -5.30
CA SER A 163 -13.01 -0.16 -4.55
C SER A 163 -14.13 0.75 -5.08
N SER A 164 -13.82 2.00 -5.41
CA SER A 164 -14.79 2.94 -6.00
C SER A 164 -15.29 2.42 -7.35
N ALA A 165 -14.38 2.03 -8.25
CA ALA A 165 -14.76 1.49 -9.56
C ALA A 165 -15.57 0.19 -9.47
N ALA A 166 -15.19 -0.72 -8.56
CA ALA A 166 -15.92 -1.95 -8.29
C ALA A 166 -17.36 -1.71 -7.82
N ASN A 167 -17.58 -0.65 -7.05
CA ASN A 167 -18.90 -0.29 -6.53
C ASN A 167 -19.73 0.52 -7.55
N SER A 168 -19.12 1.38 -8.37
CA SER A 168 -19.82 2.11 -9.42
C SER A 168 -20.52 1.19 -10.43
N GLY A 169 -19.92 0.05 -10.76
CA GLY A 169 -20.54 -0.95 -11.64
C GLY A 169 -21.70 -1.73 -11.01
N ARG A 170 -21.87 -1.70 -9.68
CA ARG A 170 -22.97 -2.39 -8.96
C ARG A 170 -24.24 -1.57 -8.88
N ASP A 171 -24.14 -0.24 -8.90
CA ASP A 171 -25.32 0.65 -8.83
C ASP A 171 -26.11 0.72 -10.16
N ASP A 172 -25.52 0.23 -11.26
CA ASP A 172 -26.12 0.18 -12.60
C ASP A 172 -26.87 -1.13 -12.93
N LEU A 173 -26.94 -2.10 -11.99
CA LEU A 173 -27.62 -3.41 -12.14
C LEU A 173 -28.93 -3.49 -11.34
#